data_AF-A0A7C2R0P8-F1
#
_entry.id   AF-A0A7C2R0P8-F1
#
_cell.length_a   1.000
_cell.length_b   1.000
_cell.length_c   1.000
_cell.angle_alpha   90.00
_cell.angle_beta   90.00
_cell.angle_gamma   90.00
#
_symmetry.space_group_name_H-M   'P 1'
#
loop_
_entity.id
_entity.type
_entity.pdbx_description
1 polymer ?
#
loop_
_entity_poly.entity_id
_entity_poly.type
_entity_poly.pdbx_seq_one_letter_code
_entity_poly.pdbx_strand_id
1 'polypeptide(L)'
;MSLRALPLIAIPLILYNVLVLFSGGAAEEFFRTPLVTVRMIKDATWAFTRGDLIILVTMLVLFIELVKATYTHTISLVDHGLSMVVFIICIVEFLIVNAAATSPFFFVMVGGLIDVVAGFTIGIRVARRDLTIGAEH
;
A
#
# COMPACT_ATOMS: atom_id res chain seq x y z
N MET A 1 10.68 5.91 19.75
CA MET A 1 10.48 5.22 18.46
C MET A 1 10.44 6.29 17.39
N SER A 2 11.31 6.25 16.38
CA SER A 2 11.35 7.28 15.35
C SER A 2 10.09 7.17 14.46
N LEU A 3 9.37 8.26 14.25
CA LEU A 3 8.20 8.34 13.36
C LEU A 3 8.49 7.83 11.92
N ARG A 4 9.78 7.67 11.57
CA ARG A 4 10.27 7.18 10.27
C ARG A 4 10.04 5.69 10.03
N ALA A 5 9.73 4.91 11.08
CA ALA A 5 9.54 3.45 11.00
C ALA A 5 8.09 3.01 10.72
N LEU A 6 7.15 3.94 10.59
CA LEU A 6 5.77 3.59 10.26
C LEU A 6 5.68 3.15 8.79
N PRO A 7 5.04 2.00 8.51
CA PRO A 7 4.85 1.51 7.16
C PRO A 7 3.90 2.47 6.43
N LEU A 8 4.40 3.12 5.39
CA LEU A 8 3.66 4.12 4.64
C LEU A 8 2.45 3.49 3.96
N ILE A 9 2.43 2.18 3.72
CA ILE A 9 1.27 1.45 3.21
C ILE A 9 0.04 1.56 4.12
N ALA A 10 0.20 1.96 5.38
CA ALA A 10 -0.92 2.33 6.25
C ALA A 10 -1.68 3.59 5.75
N ILE A 11 -1.03 4.49 5.00
CA ILE A 11 -1.64 5.71 4.47
C ILE A 11 -2.81 5.40 3.54
N PRO A 12 -2.67 4.59 2.47
CA PRO A 12 -3.79 4.26 1.59
C PRO A 12 -4.90 3.48 2.32
N LEU A 13 -4.57 2.64 3.31
CA LEU A 13 -5.55 1.96 4.15
C LEU A 13 -6.40 2.95 4.96
N ILE A 14 -5.76 3.89 5.64
CA ILE A 14 -6.43 4.95 6.41
C ILE A 14 -7.26 5.83 5.49
N LEU A 15 -6.69 6.24 4.34
CA LEU A 15 -7.37 7.09 3.36
C LEU A 15 -8.65 6.41 2.84
N TYR A 16 -8.60 5.12 2.51
CA TYR A 16 -9.76 4.37 2.08
C TYR A 16 -10.86 4.38 3.15
N ASN A 17 -10.50 4.02 4.40
CA ASN A 17 -11.43 3.97 5.51
C ASN A 17 -12.10 5.34 5.77
N VAL A 18 -11.30 6.40 5.76
CA VAL A 18 -11.81 7.77 5.89
C VAL A 18 -12.82 8.10 4.79
N LEU A 19 -12.54 7.75 3.53
CA LEU A 19 -13.48 7.99 2.43
C LEU A 19 -14.76 7.16 2.54
N VAL A 20 -14.67 5.91 3.01
CA VAL A 20 -15.84 5.06 3.26
C VAL A 20 -16.79 5.68 4.28
N LEU A 21 -16.30 6.41 5.29
CA LEU A 21 -17.16 7.11 6.26
C LEU A 21 -18.09 8.15 5.60
N PHE A 22 -17.68 8.70 4.45
CA PHE A 22 -18.48 9.66 3.68
C PHE A 22 -19.35 9.00 2.60
N SER A 23 -19.29 7.67 2.44
CA SER A 23 -20.03 6.95 1.39
C SER A 23 -21.52 6.73 1.68
N GLY A 24 -21.98 7.01 2.91
CA GLY A 24 -23.37 6.76 3.30
C GLY A 24 -23.78 5.29 3.27
N GLY A 25 -22.81 4.36 3.32
CA GLY A 25 -23.05 2.91 3.22
C GLY A 25 -22.99 2.35 1.80
N ALA A 26 -22.83 3.20 0.77
CA ALA A 26 -22.73 2.81 -0.63
C ALA A 26 -21.28 2.96 -1.16
N ALA A 27 -20.34 2.24 -0.56
CA ALA A 27 -18.90 2.38 -0.86
C ALA A 27 -18.58 2.17 -2.36
N GLU A 28 -19.12 1.11 -2.98
CA GLU A 28 -18.85 0.80 -4.39
C GLU A 28 -19.28 1.94 -5.35
N GLU A 29 -20.48 2.48 -5.17
CA GLU A 29 -20.97 3.62 -5.96
C GLU A 29 -20.18 4.90 -5.68
N PHE A 30 -19.88 5.14 -4.40
CA PHE A 30 -19.05 6.28 -3.99
C PHE A 30 -17.69 6.26 -4.70
N PHE A 31 -17.01 5.11 -4.75
CA PHE A 31 -15.69 5.00 -5.39
C PHE A 31 -15.74 5.04 -6.92
N ARG A 32 -16.84 4.62 -7.54
CA ARG A 32 -17.05 4.74 -9.00
C ARG A 32 -17.30 6.17 -9.47
N THR A 33 -17.59 7.10 -8.56
CA THR A 33 -17.87 8.48 -8.92
C THR A 33 -16.64 9.15 -9.55
N PRO A 34 -16.74 9.72 -10.76
CA PRO A 34 -15.66 10.46 -11.39
C PRO A 34 -15.25 11.71 -10.60
N LEU A 35 -13.95 11.94 -10.46
CA LEU A 35 -13.35 13.18 -9.98
C LEU A 35 -12.98 14.10 -11.14
N VAL A 36 -12.39 13.53 -12.19
CA VAL A 36 -11.97 14.24 -13.40
C VAL A 36 -12.41 13.44 -14.60
N THR A 37 -12.96 14.12 -15.60
CA THR A 37 -13.29 13.53 -16.89
C THR A 37 -12.58 14.28 -18.00
N VAL A 38 -11.93 13.55 -18.90
CA VAL A 38 -11.23 14.13 -20.04
C VAL A 38 -11.78 13.50 -21.31
N ARG A 39 -12.24 14.34 -22.24
CA ARG A 39 -12.67 13.91 -23.56
C ARG A 39 -11.44 13.60 -24.42
N MET A 40 -11.35 12.38 -24.90
CA MET A 40 -10.25 11.91 -25.74
C MET A 40 -10.49 12.31 -27.20
N ILE A 41 -9.41 12.30 -27.98
CA ILE A 41 -9.41 12.69 -29.41
C ILE A 41 -10.41 11.86 -30.24
N LYS A 42 -10.60 10.58 -29.90
CA LYS A 42 -11.51 9.66 -30.62
C LYS A 42 -12.80 9.39 -29.86
N ASP A 43 -13.55 10.44 -29.53
CA ASP A 43 -14.89 10.42 -28.88
C ASP A 43 -15.06 9.56 -27.60
N ALA A 44 -13.99 8.97 -27.09
CA ALA A 44 -13.99 8.30 -25.80
C ALA A 44 -13.92 9.34 -24.68
N THR A 45 -14.55 9.04 -23.54
CA THR A 45 -14.37 9.83 -22.32
C THR A 45 -13.60 8.99 -21.31
N TRP A 46 -12.41 9.45 -20.93
CA TRP A 46 -11.68 8.86 -19.82
C TRP A 46 -12.13 9.52 -18.52
N ALA A 47 -12.44 8.73 -17.51
CA ALA A 47 -12.84 9.19 -16.20
C ALA A 47 -11.84 8.68 -15.16
N PHE A 48 -11.30 9.60 -14.36
CA PHE A 48 -10.52 9.30 -13.18
C PHE A 48 -11.45 9.35 -11.97
N THR A 49 -11.70 8.20 -11.36
CA THR A 49 -12.65 8.03 -10.26
C THR A 49 -12.02 8.23 -8.89
N ARG A 50 -12.84 8.31 -7.84
CA ARG A 50 -12.36 8.31 -6.45
C ARG A 50 -11.60 7.02 -6.12
N GLY A 51 -12.02 5.88 -6.69
CA GLY A 51 -11.31 4.62 -6.57
C GLY A 51 -9.91 4.66 -7.22
N ASP A 52 -9.80 5.28 -8.40
CA ASP A 52 -8.51 5.42 -9.09
C ASP A 52 -7.52 6.28 -8.30
N LEU A 53 -8.01 7.27 -7.53
CA LEU A 53 -7.18 8.05 -6.61
C LEU A 53 -6.57 7.18 -5.51
N ILE A 54 -7.35 6.27 -4.91
CA ILE A 54 -6.82 5.33 -3.90
C ILE A 54 -5.74 4.43 -4.50
N ILE A 55 -5.98 3.91 -5.70
CA ILE A 55 -5.01 3.04 -6.40
C ILE A 55 -3.73 3.81 -6.70
N LEU A 56 -3.85 5.05 -7.21
CA LEU A 56 -2.70 5.90 -7.50
C LEU A 56 -1.89 6.20 -6.24
N VAL A 57 -2.54 6.59 -5.14
CA VAL A 57 -1.87 6.84 -3.85
C VAL A 57 -1.17 5.57 -3.36
N THR A 58 -1.83 4.41 -3.44
CA THR A 58 -1.25 3.11 -3.05
C THR A 58 0.02 2.82 -3.84
N MET A 59 -0.01 3.01 -5.16
CA MET A 59 1.13 2.76 -6.03
C MET A 59 2.29 3.71 -5.74
N LEU A 60 2.03 5.00 -5.51
CA LEU A 60 3.06 5.99 -5.17
C LEU A 60 3.70 5.70 -3.81
N VAL A 61 2.88 5.37 -2.82
CA VAL A 61 3.34 5.00 -1.47
C VAL A 61 4.20 3.73 -1.51
N LEU A 62 3.74 2.71 -2.24
CA LEU A 62 4.49 1.46 -2.42
C LEU A 62 5.83 1.70 -3.11
N PHE A 63 5.87 2.57 -4.12
CA PHE A 63 7.12 2.96 -4.77
C PHE A 63 8.09 3.61 -3.77
N ILE A 64 7.60 4.53 -2.93
CA ILE A 64 8.41 5.17 -1.89
C ILE A 64 8.94 4.12 -0.90
N GLU A 65 8.13 3.16 -0.47
CA GLU A 65 8.57 2.09 0.43
C GLU A 65 9.64 1.20 -0.21
N LEU A 66 9.45 0.79 -1.46
CA LEU A 66 10.46 0.01 -2.19
C LEU A 66 11.80 0.77 -2.26
N VAL A 67 11.77 2.06 -2.57
CA VAL A 67 12.98 2.90 -2.58
C VAL A 67 13.60 2.96 -1.18
N LYS A 68 12.82 3.30 -0.15
CA LYS A 68 13.30 3.36 1.25
C LYS A 68 13.96 2.06 1.71
N ALA A 69 13.37 0.92 1.35
CA ALA A 69 13.89 -0.38 1.71
C ALA A 69 15.26 -0.66 1.09
N THR A 70 15.54 -0.12 -0.11
CA THR A 70 16.88 -0.28 -0.74
C THR A 70 17.97 0.59 -0.13
N TYR A 71 17.63 1.75 0.44
CA TYR A 71 18.60 2.70 1.00
C TYR A 71 18.90 2.48 2.49
N THR A 72 17.98 1.88 3.25
CA THR A 72 18.13 1.78 4.71
C THR A 72 18.93 0.52 5.07
N HIS A 73 20.19 0.69 5.49
CA HIS A 73 21.11 -0.41 5.78
C HIS A 73 20.82 -1.17 7.09
N THR A 74 20.01 -0.62 8.00
CA THR A 74 19.64 -1.28 9.25
C THR A 74 18.29 -1.96 9.10
N ILE A 75 18.30 -3.29 9.05
CA ILE A 75 17.08 -4.11 9.13
C ILE A 75 16.52 -3.92 10.54
N SER A 76 15.45 -3.14 10.67
CA SER A 76 14.66 -3.12 11.88
C SER A 76 13.60 -4.21 11.75
N LEU A 77 13.73 -5.29 12.53
CA LEU A 77 12.71 -6.34 12.67
C LEU A 77 11.31 -5.76 12.97
N VAL A 78 11.30 -4.62 13.65
CA VAL A 78 10.09 -3.87 13.99
C VAL A 78 9.41 -3.30 12.75
N ASP A 79 10.18 -2.83 11.75
CA ASP A 79 9.63 -2.24 10.53
C ASP A 79 8.89 -3.31 9.71
N HIS A 80 9.50 -4.50 9.59
CA HIS A 80 8.87 -5.64 8.94
C HIS A 80 7.61 -6.11 9.69
N GLY A 81 7.68 -6.19 11.02
CA GLY A 81 6.54 -6.57 11.85
C GLY A 81 5.36 -5.62 11.71
N LEU A 82 5.61 -4.31 11.61
CA LEU A 82 4.57 -3.30 11.40
C LEU A 82 3.88 -3.44 10.04
N SER A 83 4.63 -3.62 8.95
CA SER A 83 4.05 -3.89 7.61
C SER A 83 3.19 -5.16 7.61
N MET A 84 3.64 -6.21 8.31
CA MET A 84 2.89 -7.46 8.44
C MET A 84 1.56 -7.23 9.18
N VAL A 85 1.56 -6.45 10.27
CA VAL A 85 0.34 -6.10 10.99
C VAL A 85 -0.64 -5.34 10.10
N VAL A 86 -0.17 -4.34 9.35
CA VAL A 86 -1.03 -3.59 8.42
C VAL A 86 -1.62 -4.52 7.35
N PHE A 87 -0.83 -5.43 6.80
CA PHE A 87 -1.32 -6.40 5.82
C PHE A 87 -2.38 -7.35 6.40
N ILE A 88 -2.19 -7.84 7.63
CA ILE A 88 -3.19 -8.66 8.32
C ILE A 88 -4.48 -7.87 8.53
N ILE A 89 -4.39 -6.60 8.94
CA ILE A 89 -5.57 -5.72 9.07
C ILE A 89 -6.31 -5.62 7.74
N CYS A 90 -5.60 -5.39 6.63
CA CYS A 90 -6.22 -5.35 5.30
C CYS A 90 -6.94 -6.66 4.95
N ILE A 91 -6.35 -7.83 5.22
CA ILE A 91 -7.02 -9.12 4.98
C ILE A 91 -8.30 -9.23 5.80
N VAL A 92 -8.20 -8.99 7.11
CA VAL A 92 -9.34 -9.10 8.02
C VAL A 92 -10.46 -8.15 7.61
N GLU A 93 -10.11 -6.91 7.29
CA GLU A 93 -11.07 -5.90 6.85
C GLU A 93 -11.75 -6.30 5.53
N PHE A 94 -11.01 -6.75 4.52
CA PHE A 94 -11.59 -7.18 3.25
C PHE A 94 -12.55 -8.37 3.37
N LEU A 95 -12.25 -9.31 4.27
CA LEU A 95 -13.06 -10.51 4.45
C LEU A 95 -14.32 -10.26 5.30
N ILE A 96 -14.29 -9.26 6.19
CA ILE A 96 -15.37 -9.05 7.17
C ILE A 96 -16.21 -7.82 6.84
N VAL A 97 -15.61 -6.77 6.27
CA VAL A 97 -16.27 -5.46 6.09
C VAL A 97 -16.84 -5.36 4.68
N ASN A 98 -18.17 -5.33 4.57
CA ASN A 98 -18.87 -5.19 3.28
C ASN A 98 -18.40 -3.96 2.48
N ALA A 99 -18.10 -2.85 3.17
CA ALA A 99 -17.61 -1.64 2.53
C ALA A 99 -16.19 -1.77 1.97
N ALA A 100 -15.42 -2.79 2.35
CA ALA A 100 -14.10 -3.10 1.82
C ALA A 100 -14.14 -4.03 0.60
N ALA A 101 -15.32 -4.57 0.24
CA ALA A 101 -15.51 -5.41 -0.95
C ALA A 101 -15.50 -4.58 -2.26
N THR A 102 -14.43 -3.83 -2.50
CA THR A 102 -14.24 -2.96 -3.66
C THR A 102 -12.87 -3.19 -4.28
N SER A 103 -12.74 -2.93 -5.59
CA SER A 103 -11.44 -3.05 -6.29
C SER A 103 -10.37 -2.13 -5.71
N PRO A 104 -10.64 -0.85 -5.37
CA PRO A 104 -9.63 0.01 -4.75
C PRO A 104 -9.05 -0.57 -3.45
N PHE A 105 -9.89 -1.12 -2.56
CA PHE A 105 -9.40 -1.75 -1.33
C PHE A 105 -8.56 -2.99 -1.61
N PHE A 106 -8.98 -3.81 -2.58
CA PHE A 106 -8.19 -4.97 -3.00
C PHE A 106 -6.77 -4.56 -3.43
N PHE A 107 -6.61 -3.45 -4.17
CA PHE A 107 -5.29 -2.93 -4.52
C PHE A 107 -4.49 -2.43 -3.31
N VAL A 108 -5.13 -1.83 -2.30
CA VAL A 108 -4.47 -1.50 -1.02
C VAL A 108 -3.92 -2.75 -0.35
N MET A 109 -4.74 -3.82 -0.27
CA MET A 109 -4.32 -5.09 0.30
C MET A 109 -3.14 -5.70 -0.47
N VAL A 110 -3.22 -5.76 -1.80
CA VAL A 110 -2.12 -6.26 -2.64
C VAL A 110 -0.86 -5.40 -2.47
N GLY A 111 -1.01 -4.08 -2.32
CA GLY A 111 0.09 -3.20 -1.98
C GLY A 111 0.75 -3.58 -0.64
N GLY A 112 -0.05 -3.89 0.38
CA GLY A 112 0.42 -4.42 1.66
C GLY A 112 1.17 -5.75 1.52
N LEU A 113 0.67 -6.67 0.69
CA LEU A 113 1.36 -7.94 0.42
C LEU A 113 2.74 -7.70 -0.22
N ILE A 114 2.80 -6.84 -1.23
CA ILE A 114 4.05 -6.50 -1.93
C ILE A 114 5.04 -5.87 -0.95
N ASP A 115 4.58 -4.96 -0.07
CA ASP A 115 5.42 -4.32 0.94
C ASP A 115 6.05 -5.35 1.90
N VAL A 116 5.25 -6.30 2.40
CA VAL A 116 5.74 -7.39 3.26
C VAL A 116 6.79 -8.25 2.55
N VAL A 117 6.51 -8.66 1.30
CA VAL A 117 7.44 -9.50 0.50
C VAL A 117 8.73 -8.75 0.17
N ALA A 118 8.62 -7.48 -0.22
CA ALA A 118 9.78 -6.64 -0.52
C ALA A 118 10.66 -6.43 0.72
N GLY A 119 10.04 -6.12 1.86
CA GLY A 119 10.74 -5.95 3.13
C GLY A 119 11.53 -7.20 3.54
N PHE A 120 10.89 -8.38 3.43
CA PHE A 120 11.56 -9.66 3.73
C PHE A 120 12.71 -9.96 2.76
N THR A 121 12.48 -9.78 1.45
CA THR A 121 13.45 -10.09 0.40
C THR A 121 14.71 -9.23 0.54
N ILE A 122 14.54 -7.93 0.83
CA ILE A 122 15.66 -7.01 1.00
C ILE A 122 16.43 -7.31 2.30
N GLY A 123 15.73 -7.65 3.39
CA GLY A 123 16.35 -8.06 4.64
C GLY A 123 17.30 -9.26 4.48
N ILE A 124 16.88 -10.30 3.75
CA ILE A 124 17.74 -11.47 3.47
C ILE A 124 19.00 -11.06 2.70
N ARG A 125 18.86 -10.18 1.70
CA ARG A 125 19.99 -9.77 0.86
C ARG A 125 21.06 -9.02 1.65
N VAL A 126 20.66 -8.14 2.57
CA VAL A 126 21.59 -7.41 3.44
C VAL A 126 22.32 -8.37 4.38
N ALA A 127 21.61 -9.28 5.04
CA ALA A 127 22.22 -10.27 5.92
C ALA A 127 23.26 -11.16 5.20
N ARG A 128 23.00 -11.56 3.95
CA ARG A 128 23.97 -12.33 3.14
C ARG A 128 25.22 -11.53 2.79
N ARG A 129 25.10 -10.24 2.47
CA ARG A 129 26.24 -9.36 2.18
C ARG A 129 27.15 -9.20 3.40
N ASP A 130 26.56 -9.08 4.60
CA ASP A 130 27.34 -8.89 5.82
C ASP A 130 28.14 -10.16 6.18
N LEU A 131 27.59 -11.36 5.95
CA LEU A 131 28.29 -12.63 6.14
C LEU A 131 29.49 -12.82 5.20
N THR A 132 29.40 -12.34 3.95
CA THR A 132 30.53 -12.43 3.00
C THR A 132 31.70 -11.53 3.38
N ILE A 133 31.47 -10.42 4.09
CA ILE A 133 32.53 -9.52 4.56
C ILE A 133 33.20 -10.06 5.83
N GLY A 134 32.45 -10.74 6.70
CA GLY A 134 32.98 -11.34 7.93
C GLY A 134 33.84 -12.61 7.74
N ALA A 135 33.85 -13.20 6.54
CA ALA A 135 34.64 -14.40 6.22
C ALA A 135 36.05 -14.08 5.65
N GLU A 136 36.35 -12.80 5.38
CA GLU A 136 37.66 -12.34 4.89
C GLU A 136 38.58 -11.80 6.00
N HIS A 137 38.25 -12.09 7.27
CA HIS A 137 39.07 -11.85 8.46
C HIS A 137 39.24 -13.14 9.25
#